data_AF-A0A529LLS5-F1
#
_entry.id   AF-A0A529LLS5-F1
#
_cell.length_a   1.000
_cell.length_b   1.000
_cell.length_c   1.000
_cell.angle_alpha   90.00
_cell.angle_beta   90.00
_cell.angle_gamma   90.00
#
_symmetry.space_group_name_H-M   'P 1'
#
loop_
_entity.id
_entity.type
_entity.pdbx_description
1 polymer ?
#
loop_
_entity_poly.entity_id
_entity_poly.type
_entity_poly.pdbx_seq_one_letter_code
_entity_poly.pdbx_strand_id
1 'polypeptide(L)'
;AEEAPDPKYGDGTGFRLITHDTSTGHFPDIAWLIESFPNARPVLRSNNRNVQGRMCRQGVGIAVLPRVVGNQIPGIRRLELPTSPPARDIWMGYHRDLRRLQRLRAFISTVSDHLVNATA
;
A
#
# COMPACT_ATOMS: atom_id res chain seq x y z
N ALA A 1 -12.15 -4.03 12.03
CA ALA A 1 -12.07 -4.33 10.58
C ALA A 1 -12.23 -5.82 10.30
N GLU A 2 -11.72 -6.69 11.17
CA GLU A 2 -11.78 -8.14 11.03
C GLU A 2 -13.21 -8.69 10.80
N GLU A 3 -14.18 -8.21 11.58
CA GLU A 3 -15.61 -8.58 11.51
C GLU A 3 -16.42 -7.74 10.51
N ALA A 4 -15.79 -6.82 9.77
CA ALA A 4 -16.52 -6.01 8.80
C ALA A 4 -17.07 -6.90 7.67
N PRO A 5 -18.30 -6.64 7.17
CA PRO A 5 -18.85 -7.39 6.05
C PRO A 5 -17.96 -7.27 4.82
N ASP A 6 -17.99 -8.28 3.96
CA ASP A 6 -17.21 -8.23 2.72
C ASP A 6 -17.83 -7.26 1.72
N PRO A 7 -17.03 -6.34 1.15
CA PRO A 7 -17.51 -5.46 0.11
C PRO A 7 -17.71 -6.22 -1.19
N LYS A 8 -18.81 -5.93 -1.89
CA LYS A 8 -19.05 -6.48 -3.22
C LYS A 8 -18.12 -5.79 -4.24
N TYR A 9 -17.21 -6.56 -4.84
CA TYR A 9 -16.35 -6.09 -5.93
C TYR A 9 -17.20 -5.63 -7.13
N GLY A 10 -16.83 -4.50 -7.74
CA GLY A 10 -17.58 -3.83 -8.80
C GLY A 10 -18.78 -3.01 -8.32
N ASP A 11 -19.01 -2.92 -7.00
CA ASP A 11 -20.09 -2.13 -6.41
C ASP A 11 -19.56 -1.29 -5.23
N GLY A 12 -19.34 -1.88 -4.07
CA GLY A 12 -18.86 -1.17 -2.88
C GLY A 12 -19.88 -0.27 -2.18
N THR A 13 -21.18 -0.36 -2.53
CA THR A 13 -22.24 0.38 -1.83
C THR A 13 -22.20 0.12 -0.31
N GLY A 14 -22.29 1.20 0.47
CA GLY A 14 -22.21 1.14 1.94
C GLY A 14 -20.78 1.13 2.51
N PHE A 15 -19.76 1.05 1.66
CA PHE A 15 -18.36 1.11 2.09
C PHE A 15 -17.73 2.48 1.84
N ARG A 16 -16.62 2.69 2.54
CA ARG A 16 -15.83 3.92 2.49
C ARG A 16 -14.40 3.57 2.08
N LEU A 17 -13.74 4.48 1.38
CA LEU A 17 -12.39 4.31 0.89
C LEU A 17 -11.43 5.26 1.63
N ILE A 18 -10.25 4.72 1.94
CA ILE A 18 -9.10 5.46 2.43
C ILE A 18 -8.08 5.47 1.29
N THR A 19 -7.80 6.64 0.74
CA THR A 19 -6.91 6.77 -0.42
C THR A 19 -5.62 7.48 -0.04
N HIS A 20 -4.63 7.38 -0.92
CA HIS A 20 -3.48 8.28 -0.84
C HIS A 20 -3.90 9.71 -1.21
N ASP A 21 -3.17 10.69 -0.71
CA ASP A 21 -3.31 12.07 -1.19
C ASP A 21 -2.75 12.17 -2.63
N THR A 22 -3.51 12.76 -3.54
CA THR A 22 -3.17 12.91 -4.96
C THR A 22 -2.57 14.27 -5.30
N SER A 23 -2.36 15.14 -4.29
CA SER A 23 -1.73 16.45 -4.49
C SER A 23 -0.34 16.37 -5.16
N THR A 24 0.34 15.23 -5.05
CA THR A 24 1.68 15.00 -5.59
C THR A 24 1.73 14.08 -6.82
N GLY A 25 0.60 13.65 -7.36
CA GLY A 25 0.56 12.88 -8.60
C GLY A 25 -0.57 11.85 -8.70
N HIS A 26 -0.54 11.09 -9.80
CA HIS A 26 -1.46 9.98 -10.05
C HIS A 26 -0.88 8.67 -9.50
N PHE A 27 -1.70 7.95 -8.75
CA PHE A 27 -1.30 6.71 -8.10
C PHE A 27 -2.19 5.57 -8.59
N PRO A 28 -1.64 4.59 -9.32
CA PRO A 28 -2.42 3.48 -9.90
C PRO A 28 -3.23 2.69 -8.87
N ASP A 29 -2.76 2.58 -7.62
CA ASP A 29 -3.49 1.93 -6.53
C ASP A 29 -4.80 2.64 -6.17
N ILE A 30 -4.88 3.97 -6.35
CA ILE A 30 -6.10 4.72 -6.09
C ILE A 30 -7.12 4.48 -7.20
N ALA A 31 -6.69 4.58 -8.47
CA ALA A 31 -7.56 4.36 -9.62
C ALA A 31 -8.16 2.95 -9.55
N TRP A 32 -7.31 1.94 -9.34
CA TRP A 32 -7.74 0.56 -9.16
C TRP A 32 -8.73 0.39 -8.00
N LEU A 33 -8.50 1.05 -6.85
CA LEU A 33 -9.39 0.93 -5.69
C LEU A 33 -10.78 1.53 -5.96
N ILE A 34 -10.83 2.68 -6.63
CA ILE A 34 -12.07 3.35 -7.00
C ILE A 34 -12.82 2.53 -8.06
N GLU A 35 -12.13 2.00 -9.06
CA GLU A 35 -12.71 1.13 -10.10
C GLU A 35 -13.21 -0.19 -9.53
N SER A 36 -12.54 -0.73 -8.51
CA SER A 36 -12.95 -1.95 -7.81
C SER A 36 -14.22 -1.74 -6.97
N PHE A 37 -14.49 -0.52 -6.53
CA PHE A 37 -15.62 -0.17 -5.65
C PHE A 37 -16.24 1.18 -6.05
N PRO A 38 -16.88 1.28 -7.24
CA PRO A 38 -17.31 2.55 -7.82
C PRO A 38 -18.38 3.29 -7.00
N ASN A 39 -19.16 2.58 -6.19
CA ASN A 39 -20.19 3.16 -5.32
C ASN A 39 -19.70 3.41 -3.88
N ALA A 40 -18.45 3.05 -3.56
CA ALA A 40 -17.83 3.40 -2.28
C ALA A 40 -17.31 4.85 -2.31
N ARG A 41 -17.36 5.54 -1.17
CA ARG A 41 -16.98 6.96 -1.09
C ARG A 41 -15.61 7.15 -0.45
N PRO A 42 -14.68 7.91 -1.05
CA PRO A 42 -13.45 8.34 -0.37
C PRO A 42 -13.77 9.24 0.82
N VAL A 43 -13.31 8.88 2.02
CA VAL A 43 -13.57 9.64 3.26
C VAL A 43 -12.31 10.16 3.94
N LEU A 44 -11.15 9.59 3.60
CA LEU A 44 -9.87 10.02 4.12
C LEU A 44 -8.80 9.94 3.04
N ARG A 45 -7.99 10.99 2.93
CA ARG A 45 -6.79 11.04 2.09
C ARG A 45 -5.58 11.28 2.97
N SER A 46 -4.53 10.48 2.81
CA SER A 46 -3.29 10.64 3.56
C SER A 46 -2.11 10.15 2.74
N ASN A 47 -0.99 10.87 2.74
CA ASN A 47 0.25 10.39 2.11
C ASN A 47 1.03 9.39 2.99
N ASN A 48 0.54 9.09 4.19
CA ASN A 48 1.19 8.17 5.12
C ASN A 48 0.47 6.82 5.17
N ARG A 49 1.13 5.76 4.67
CA ARG A 49 0.57 4.40 4.64
C ARG A 49 0.27 3.82 6.03
N ASN A 50 1.03 4.19 7.05
CA ASN A 50 0.75 3.75 8.43
C ASN A 50 -0.55 4.38 8.95
N VAL A 51 -0.81 5.65 8.63
CA VAL A 51 -2.07 6.31 8.98
C VAL A 51 -3.23 5.61 8.26
N GLN A 52 -3.10 5.33 6.95
CA GLN A 52 -4.12 4.61 6.20
C GLN A 52 -4.45 3.26 6.83
N GLY A 53 -3.43 2.47 7.18
CA GLY A 53 -3.63 1.16 7.82
C GLY A 53 -4.25 1.23 9.20
N ARG A 54 -3.87 2.21 10.03
CA ARG A 54 -4.49 2.41 11.36
C ARG A 54 -5.96 2.85 11.25
N MET A 55 -6.29 3.70 10.28
CA MET A 55 -7.67 4.11 10.00
C MET A 55 -8.50 2.95 9.46
N CYS A 56 -7.91 2.10 8.61
CA CYS A 56 -8.53 0.85 8.17
C CYS A 56 -8.87 -0.04 9.36
N ARG A 57 -7.91 -0.25 10.29
CA ARG A 57 -8.13 -1.02 11.53
C ARG A 57 -9.30 -0.49 12.35
N GLN A 58 -9.41 0.83 12.48
CA GLN A 58 -10.50 1.53 13.16
C GLN A 58 -11.85 1.45 12.43
N GLY A 59 -11.91 0.82 11.25
CA GLY A 59 -13.14 0.68 10.47
C GLY A 59 -13.54 1.95 9.73
N VAL A 60 -12.60 2.88 9.49
CA VAL A 60 -12.87 4.11 8.73
C VAL A 60 -13.16 3.80 7.25
N GLY A 61 -12.54 2.76 6.70
CA GLY A 61 -12.76 2.34 5.32
C GLY A 61 -11.75 1.31 4.84
N ILE A 62 -11.84 0.98 3.56
CA ILE A 62 -10.97 0.05 2.83
C ILE A 62 -9.76 0.84 2.30
N ALA A 63 -8.57 0.26 2.41
CA ALA A 63 -7.32 0.86 1.92
C ALA A 63 -6.49 -0.15 1.11
N VAL A 64 -5.75 0.34 0.11
CA VAL A 64 -4.66 -0.41 -0.52
C VAL A 64 -3.36 -0.12 0.25
N LEU A 65 -2.73 -1.17 0.78
CA LEU A 65 -1.51 -1.06 1.58
C LEU A 65 -0.40 -1.97 1.03
N PRO A 66 0.88 -1.55 1.08
CA PRO A 66 1.99 -2.48 0.92
C PRO A 66 1.89 -3.60 1.95
N ARG A 67 2.15 -4.85 1.55
CA ARG A 67 2.04 -6.01 2.46
C ARG A 67 2.88 -5.85 3.73
N VAL A 68 4.09 -5.29 3.62
CA VAL A 68 4.97 -5.02 4.77
C VAL A 68 4.34 -4.08 5.80
N VAL A 69 3.51 -3.12 5.37
CA VAL A 69 2.78 -2.22 6.26
C VAL A 69 1.54 -2.91 6.81
N GLY A 70 0.75 -3.55 5.94
CA GLY A 70 -0.49 -4.22 6.33
C GLY A 70 -0.26 -5.34 7.35
N ASN A 71 0.75 -6.18 7.13
CA ASN A 71 1.09 -7.31 8.00
C ASN A 71 1.54 -6.89 9.40
N GLN A 72 2.02 -5.66 9.57
CA GLN A 72 2.46 -5.12 10.87
C GLN A 72 1.30 -4.58 11.71
N ILE A 73 0.06 -4.57 11.20
CA ILE A 73 -1.11 -4.01 11.87
C ILE A 73 -2.06 -5.14 12.25
N PRO A 74 -2.09 -5.60 13.51
CA PRO A 74 -3.08 -6.57 13.95
C PRO A 74 -4.51 -6.03 13.82
N GLY A 75 -5.46 -6.90 13.49
CA GLY A 75 -6.89 -6.57 13.41
C GLY A 75 -7.32 -5.85 12.12
N ILE A 76 -6.45 -5.78 11.11
CA ILE A 76 -6.89 -5.57 9.71
C ILE A 76 -6.95 -6.90 8.99
N ARG A 77 -7.93 -7.03 8.10
CA ARG A 77 -8.14 -8.22 7.28
C ARG A 77 -7.83 -7.89 5.84
N ARG A 78 -7.10 -8.78 5.17
CA ARG A 78 -6.89 -8.68 3.73
C ARG A 78 -8.18 -9.09 3.01
N LEU A 79 -8.58 -8.32 2.00
CA LEU A 79 -9.68 -8.67 1.11
C LEU A 79 -9.13 -9.55 -0.03
N GLU A 80 -9.74 -10.71 -0.24
CA GLU A 80 -9.48 -11.57 -1.39
C GLU A 80 -10.39 -11.10 -2.54
N LEU A 81 -9.81 -10.44 -3.54
CA LEU A 81 -10.53 -9.79 -4.63
C LEU A 81 -10.18 -10.45 -5.98
N PRO A 82 -11.06 -10.38 -7.00
CA PRO A 82 -10.82 -11.03 -8.30
C PRO A 82 -9.58 -10.52 -9.04
N THR A 83 -9.20 -9.26 -8.81
CA THR A 83 -7.98 -8.66 -9.33
C THR A 83 -7.11 -8.15 -8.18
N SER A 84 -5.80 -8.08 -8.40
CA SER A 84 -4.87 -7.49 -7.45
C SER A 84 -4.60 -6.03 -7.80
N PRO A 85 -4.35 -5.16 -6.80
CA PRO A 85 -3.87 -3.82 -7.07
C PRO A 85 -2.53 -3.87 -7.82
N PRO A 86 -2.21 -2.83 -8.62
CA PRO A 86 -0.96 -2.76 -9.36
C PRO A 86 0.25 -2.82 -8.41
N ALA A 87 1.24 -3.62 -8.80
CA ALA A 87 2.49 -3.74 -8.07
C ALA A 87 3.29 -2.41 -8.14
N ARG A 88 4.20 -2.23 -7.19
CA ARG A 88 5.13 -1.10 -7.19
C ARG A 88 6.56 -1.61 -7.14
N ASP A 89 7.36 -1.10 -8.07
CA ASP A 89 8.80 -1.31 -8.05
C ASP A 89 9.46 -0.43 -6.99
N ILE A 90 10.39 -1.03 -6.24
CA ILE A 90 11.23 -0.32 -5.28
C ILE A 90 12.60 -0.11 -5.93
N TRP A 91 12.98 1.15 -6.06
CA TRP A 91 14.26 1.54 -6.67
C TRP A 91 15.23 2.02 -5.59
N MET A 92 16.48 1.58 -5.68
CA MET A 92 17.58 2.11 -4.87
C MET A 92 18.42 3.09 -5.69
N GLY A 93 18.15 4.38 -5.54
CA GLY A 93 18.86 5.45 -6.22
C GLY A 93 19.99 6.05 -5.38
N TYR A 94 21.13 6.33 -6.00
CA TYR A 94 22.23 7.10 -5.40
C TYR A 94 22.91 7.98 -6.46
N HIS A 95 23.53 9.07 -6.04
CA HIS A 95 24.25 9.95 -6.96
C HIS A 95 25.47 9.23 -7.55
N ARG A 96 25.73 9.40 -8.86
CA ARG A 96 26.82 8.72 -9.58
C ARG A 96 28.18 8.85 -8.89
N ASP A 97 28.44 10.00 -8.29
CA ASP A 97 29.73 10.30 -7.65
C ASP A 97 29.96 9.48 -6.36
N LEU A 98 28.88 9.00 -5.74
CA LEU A 98 28.95 8.14 -4.56
C LEU A 98 29.29 6.69 -4.91
N ARG A 99 29.28 6.30 -6.19
CA ARG A 99 29.50 4.91 -6.63
C ARG A 99 30.79 4.28 -6.11
N ARG A 100 31.85 5.08 -5.92
CA ARG A 100 33.17 4.62 -5.44
C ARG A 100 33.30 4.58 -3.92
N LEU A 101 32.31 5.09 -3.19
CA LEU A 101 32.33 5.16 -1.74
C LEU A 101 32.11 3.76 -1.13
N GLN A 102 33.13 3.20 -0.49
CA GLN A 102 33.09 1.80 -0.04
C GLN A 102 31.95 1.51 0.95
N ARG A 103 31.65 2.43 1.87
CA ARG A 103 30.53 2.27 2.81
C ARG A 103 29.17 2.21 2.12
N LEU A 104 28.97 2.93 1.01
CA LEU A 104 27.74 2.84 0.22
C LEU A 104 27.65 1.48 -0.47
N ARG A 105 28.74 1.01 -1.09
CA ARG A 105 28.77 -0.32 -1.72
C ARG A 105 28.48 -1.45 -0.74
N ALA A 106 29.06 -1.39 0.45
CA ALA A 106 28.79 -2.34 1.52
C ALA A 106 27.30 -2.35 1.89
N PHE A 107 26.71 -1.16 2.12
CA PHE A 107 25.28 -1.03 2.41
C PHE A 107 24.39 -1.59 1.29
N ILE A 108 24.67 -1.25 0.02
CA ILE A 108 23.92 -1.76 -1.14
C ILE A 108 23.97 -3.29 -1.16
N SER A 109 25.15 -3.90 -0.98
CA SER A 109 25.29 -5.36 -0.95
C SER A 109 24.41 -5.96 0.15
N THR A 110 24.56 -5.47 1.39
CA THR A 110 23.81 -5.98 2.53
C THR A 110 22.30 -5.87 2.36
N VAL A 111 21.81 -4.73 1.85
CA VAL A 111 20.37 -4.54 1.62
C VAL A 111 19.87 -5.43 0.50
N SER A 112 20.59 -5.53 -0.62
CA SER A 112 20.22 -6.42 -1.73
C SER A 112 20.14 -7.88 -1.29
N ASP A 113 21.13 -8.35 -0.53
CA ASP A 113 21.16 -9.72 -0.01
C ASP A 113 19.97 -9.98 0.93
N HIS A 114 19.61 -9.00 1.77
CA HIS A 114 18.46 -9.11 2.66
C HIS A 114 17.12 -9.11 1.90
N LEU A 115 16.97 -8.28 0.86
CA LEU A 115 15.74 -8.19 0.10
C LEU A 115 15.47 -9.44 -0.75
N VAL A 116 16.51 -10.04 -1.34
CA VAL A 116 16.38 -11.31 -2.08
C VAL A 116 15.82 -12.42 -1.16
N ASN A 117 16.32 -12.48 0.07
CA ASN A 117 15.89 -13.47 1.06
C ASN A 117 14.50 -13.18 1.65
N ALA A 118 14.04 -11.92 1.65
CA ALA A 118 12.72 -11.53 2.16
C ALA A 118 11.58 -11.76 1.14
N THR A 119 11.93 -11.98 -0.14
CA THR A 119 10.97 -12.31 -1.21
C THR A 119 10.83 -13.82 -1.49
N ALA A 120 11.64 -14.66 -0.83
CA ALA A 120 11.53 -16.12 -0.84
C ALA A 120 10.62 -16.62 0.30
#